data_AF-A0A2E0FHR6-F1
#
_entry.id   AF-A0A2E0FHR6-F1
#
_cell.length_a   1.000
_cell.length_b   1.000
_cell.length_c   1.000
_cell.angle_alpha   90.00
_cell.angle_beta   90.00
_cell.angle_gamma   90.00
#
_symmetry.space_group_name_H-M   'P 1'
#
loop_
_entity.id
_entity.type
_entity.pdbx_description
1 polymer ?
#
loop_
_entity_poly.entity_id
_entity_poly.type
_entity_poly.pdbx_seq_one_letter_code
_entity_poly.pdbx_strand_id
1 'polypeptide(L)' 'MIKKKLVVKNGSYTNKNGEEKTNWLVIGHEHDGEFGTYYTLDAHINLAAIPRKEGDTRVMVNAYDVEPKKSFKGDSDVPF' A
#
# COMPACT_ATOMS: atom_id res chain seq x y z
N MET A 1 10.55 9.85 7.44
CA MET A 1 10.24 9.80 5.98
C MET A 1 9.69 8.42 5.68
N ILE A 2 8.64 8.30 4.85
CA ILE A 2 8.09 6.96 4.52
C ILE A 2 9.05 6.25 3.57
N LYS A 3 9.51 5.06 3.98
CA LYS A 3 10.42 4.20 3.22
C LYS A 3 9.64 3.20 2.37
N LYS A 4 8.68 2.51 2.99
CA LYS A 4 7.90 1.46 2.36
C LYS A 4 6.42 1.58 2.69
N LYS A 5 5.59 1.15 1.75
CA LYS A 5 4.16 0.90 1.96
C LYS A 5 3.96 -0.53 2.42
N LEU A 6 3.19 -0.70 3.48
CA LEU A 6 2.73 -2.01 3.95
C LEU A 6 1.43 -2.35 3.25
N VAL A 7 1.39 -3.46 2.51
CA VAL A 7 0.30 -3.80 1.60
C VAL A 7 -0.14 -5.24 1.81
N VAL A 8 -1.46 -5.47 1.82
CA VAL A 8 -2.07 -6.79 2.00
C VAL A 8 -2.96 -7.14 0.83
N LYS A 9 -3.13 -8.44 0.57
CA LYS A 9 -4.09 -8.94 -0.41
C LYS A 9 -5.51 -8.80 0.16
N ASN A 10 -6.39 -8.10 -0.55
CA ASN A 10 -7.78 -7.86 -0.18
C ASN A 10 -8.75 -8.35 -1.27
N GLY A 11 -8.64 -9.64 -1.62
CA GLY A 11 -9.44 -10.28 -2.66
C GLY A 11 -8.88 -10.16 -4.08
N SER A 12 -9.71 -10.45 -5.07
CA SER A 12 -9.41 -10.32 -6.49
C SER A 12 -10.61 -9.76 -7.24
N TYR A 13 -10.36 -9.21 -8.43
CA TYR A 13 -11.39 -8.69 -9.33
C TYR A 13 -11.00 -8.97 -10.77
N THR A 14 -12.01 -9.11 -11.64
CA THR A 14 -11.80 -9.23 -13.09
C THR A 14 -11.69 -7.83 -13.69
N ASN A 15 -10.63 -7.58 -14.45
CA ASN A 15 -10.46 -6.30 -15.13
C ASN A 15 -11.24 -6.26 -16.46
N LYS A 16 -11.25 -5.10 -17.13
CA LYS A 16 -11.97 -4.91 -18.41
C LYS A 16 -11.48 -5.82 -19.55
N ASN A 17 -10.29 -6.40 -19.41
CA ASN A 17 -9.68 -7.31 -20.39
C ASN A 17 -9.96 -8.79 -20.06
N GLY A 18 -10.74 -9.08 -19.02
CA GLY A 18 -11.04 -10.45 -18.58
C GLY A 18 -9.98 -11.11 -17.70
N GLU A 19 -8.92 -10.39 -17.31
CA GLU A 19 -7.87 -10.93 -16.46
C GLU A 19 -8.25 -10.82 -14.98
N GLU A 20 -7.98 -11.88 -14.21
CA GLU A 20 -8.08 -11.81 -12.76
C GLU A 20 -6.89 -11.03 -12.19
N LYS A 21 -7.19 -9.94 -11.47
CA LYS A 21 -6.20 -9.13 -10.77
C LYS A 21 -6.41 -9.21 -9.27
N THR A 22 -5.30 -9.26 -8.54
CA THR A 22 -5.33 -9.18 -7.09
C THR A 22 -5.61 -7.74 -6.68
N ASN A 23 -6.56 -7.56 -5.76
CA ASN A 23 -6.80 -6.29 -5.11
C ASN A 23 -5.82 -6.14 -3.94
N TRP A 24 -5.07 -5.05 -3.92
CA TRP A 24 -4.05 -4.78 -2.91
C TRP A 24 -4.46 -3.55 -2.09
N LEU A 25 -4.43 -3.69 -0.76
CA LEU A 25 -4.77 -2.63 0.17
C LEU A 25 -3.53 -2.19 0.93
N VAL A 26 -3.23 -0.90 0.90
CA VAL A 26 -2.23 -0.30 1.80
C VAL A 26 -2.84 -0.23 3.20
N ILE A 27 -2.12 -0.72 4.20
CA ILE A 27 -2.58 -0.77 5.61
C ILE A 27 -1.72 0.06 6.56
N GLY A 28 -0.64 0.63 6.04
CA GLY A 28 0.35 1.30 6.85
C GLY A 28 1.65 1.55 6.10
N HIS A 29 2.65 1.97 6.86
CA HIS A 29 3.90 2.51 6.33
C HIS A 29 5.07 2.18 7.25
N GLU A 30 6.22 1.89 6.64
CA GLU A 30 7.53 1.89 7.29
C GLU A 30 8.12 3.30 7.26
N HIS A 31 8.64 3.74 8.40
CA HIS A 31 9.32 5.02 8.55
C HIS A 31 10.71 4.80 9.13
N ASP A 32 11.66 5.61 8.66
CA ASP A 32 12.89 5.84 9.40
C ASP A 32 12.71 7.05 10.32
N GLY A 33 13.02 6.85 11.61
CA GLY A 33 13.04 7.88 12.64
C GLY A 33 14.37 7.93 13.38
N GLU A 34 14.46 8.85 14.35
CA GLU A 34 15.67 9.09 15.14
C GLU A 34 16.14 7.83 15.92
N PHE A 35 15.21 7.00 16.36
CA PHE A 35 15.47 5.79 17.15
C PHE A 35 15.48 4.50 16.32
N GLY A 36 15.55 4.62 15.00
CA GLY A 36 15.50 3.50 14.06
C GLY A 36 14.16 3.36 13.35
N THR A 37 14.00 2.23 12.67
CA THR A 37 12.83 1.96 11.84
C THR A 37 11.60 1.66 12.70
N TYR A 38 10.48 2.27 12.37
CA TYR A 38 9.19 2.01 13.01
C TYR A 38 8.07 1.92 11.99
N TYR A 39 6.97 1.26 12.38
CA TYR A 39 5.82 1.05 11.53
C TYR A 39 4.59 1.77 12.07
N THR A 40 3.82 2.35 11.18
CA THR A 40 2.50 2.91 11.49
C THR A 40 1.44 2.15 10.71
N LEU A 41 0.31 1.83 11.35
CA LEU A 41 -0.85 1.25 10.69
C LEU A 41 -1.98 2.27 10.64
N ASP A 42 -2.84 2.17 9.61
CA ASP A 42 -4.02 3.01 9.51
C ASP A 42 -4.96 2.72 10.69
N ALA A 43 -5.36 3.75 11.44
CA ALA A 43 -6.09 3.59 12.71
C ALA A 43 -7.41 2.80 12.59
N HIS A 44 -8.03 2.82 11.41
CA HIS A 44 -9.31 2.14 11.15
C HIS A 44 -9.16 0.78 10.46
N ILE A 45 -7.93 0.26 10.31
CA ILE A 45 -7.75 -1.02 9.62
C ILE A 45 -8.36 -2.17 10.43
N ASN A 46 -9.31 -2.89 9.82
CA ASN A 46 -9.84 -4.12 10.37
C ASN A 46 -9.06 -5.32 9.83
N LEU A 47 -7.97 -5.69 10.50
CA LEU A 47 -7.13 -6.83 10.10
C LEU A 47 -7.91 -8.16 10.09
N ALA A 48 -8.97 -8.29 10.89
CA ALA A 48 -9.76 -9.51 10.95
C ALA A 48 -10.59 -9.77 9.67
N ALA A 49 -10.88 -8.72 8.90
CA ALA A 49 -11.62 -8.80 7.65
C ALA A 49 -10.76 -9.19 6.44
N ILE A 50 -9.44 -9.24 6.59
CA ILE A 50 -8.53 -9.60 5.50
C ILE A 50 -8.59 -11.12 5.25
N PRO A 51 -8.79 -11.56 3.99
CA PRO A 51 -8.77 -12.98 3.65
C PRO A 51 -7.44 -13.63 4.03
N ARG A 52 -7.51 -14.79 4.67
CA ARG A 52 -6.35 -15.53 5.18
C ARG A 52 -6.50 -17.02 4.93
N LYS A 53 -5.38 -17.73 4.95
CA LYS A 53 -5.38 -19.19 4.84
C LYS A 53 -6.06 -19.80 6.05
N GLU A 54 -6.81 -20.88 5.84
CA GLU A 54 -7.43 -21.63 6.93
C GLU A 54 -6.37 -22.05 7.97
N GLY A 55 -6.66 -21.81 9.24
CA GLY A 55 -5.74 -22.07 10.36
C GLY A 55 -4.65 -21.03 10.60
N ASP A 56 -4.45 -20.03 9.73
CA ASP A 56 -3.51 -18.94 10.00
C ASP A 56 -4.21 -17.75 10.69
N THR A 57 -3.71 -17.36 11.86
CA THR A 57 -4.24 -16.23 12.63
C THR A 57 -3.61 -14.89 12.23
N ARG A 58 -2.58 -14.91 11.36
CA ARG A 58 -1.80 -13.74 10.95
C ARG A 58 -2.28 -13.20 9.61
N VAL A 59 -1.96 -11.93 9.37
CA VAL A 59 -2.13 -11.28 8.07
C VAL A 59 -0.77 -11.20 7.38
N MET A 60 -0.69 -11.66 6.14
CA MET A 60 0.53 -11.54 5.33
C MET A 60 0.64 -10.11 4.79
N VAL A 61 1.75 -9.45 5.07
CA VAL A 61 2.03 -8.07 4.68
C VAL A 61 3.25 -8.03 3.77
N ASN A 62 3.09 -7.41 2.60
CA ASN A 62 4.18 -7.10 1.68
C ASN A 62 4.67 -5.66 1.94
N ALA A 63 5.97 -5.44 1.90
CA ALA A 63 6.56 -4.11 2.00
C ALA A 63 7.10 -3.68 0.64
N TYR A 64 6.47 -2.67 0.03
CA TYR A 64 6.88 -2.13 -1.27
C TYR A 64 7.55 -0.78 -1.10
N ASP A 65 8.60 -0.50 -1.87
CA ASP A 65 9.24 0.81 -1.85
C ASP A 65 8.26 1.90 -2.31
N VAL A 66 8.32 3.07 -1.67
CA VAL A 66 7.53 4.22 -2.10
C VAL A 66 8.11 4.73 -3.41
N GLU A 67 7.31 4.70 -4.47
CA GLU A 67 7.72 5.32 -5.75
C GLU A 67 8.08 6.80 -5.51
N PRO A 68 9.19 7.30 -6.09
CA PRO A 68 9.54 8.70 -5.97
C PRO A 68 8.40 9.55 -6.54
N LYS A 69 7.98 10.58 -5.80
CA LYS A 69 6.99 11.55 -6.31
C LYS A 69 7.50 12.04 -7.66
N LYS A 70 6.77 11.76 -8.75
CA LYS A 70 6.96 12.48 -10.02
C LYS A 70 6.71 13.96 -9.70
N SER A 71 7.78 14.75 -9.65
CA SER A 71 7.66 16.19 -9.60
C SER A 71 7.00 16.60 -10.91
N PHE A 72 5.74 17.00 -10.88
CA PHE A 72 5.17 17.78 -11.96
C PHE A 72 5.93 19.11 -11.96
N LYS A 73 6.98 19.22 -12.78
CA LYS A 73 7.45 20.52 -13.25
C LYS A 73 6.30 21.05 -14.09
N GLY A 74 5.51 21.95 -13.52
CA GLY A 74 4.61 22.76 -14.33
C GLY A 74 5.46 23.60 -15.25
N ASP A 75 5.48 23.27 -16.55
CA ASP A 75 5.77 24.28 -17.55
C ASP A 75 4.67 25.32 -17.43
N SER A 76 5.02 26.48 -16.88
CA SER A 76 4.20 27.68 -16.95
C SER A 76 4.28 28.22 -18.37
N ASP A 77 3.58 27.57 -19.30
CA ASP A 77 3.11 28.20 -20.53
C ASP A 77 1.59 28.02 -20.57
N VAL A 78 0.92 28.97 -19.92
CA VAL A 78 -0.53 29.18 -20.07
C VAL A 78 -0.68 30.19 -21.21
N PRO A 79 -1.20 29.81 -22.39
CA PRO A 79 -1.51 30.77 -23.44
C PRO A 79 -3.00 31.12 -23.33
N PHE A 80 -3.37 31.91 -22.33
CA PHE A 80 -4.64 32.64 -22.29
C PHE A 80 -4.43 34.01 -21.65
#